data_AF-A0A7Y4T8B1-F1
#
_entry.id   AF-A0A7Y4T8B1-F1
#
_cell.length_a   1.000
_cell.length_b   1.000
_cell.length_c   1.000
_cell.angle_alpha   90.00
_cell.angle_beta   90.00
_cell.angle_gamma   90.00
#
_symmetry.space_group_name_H-M   'P 1'
#
loop_
_entity.id
_entity.type
_entity.pdbx_description
1 polymer ?
#
loop_
_entity_poly.entity_id
_entity_poly.type
_entity_poly.pdbx_seq_one_letter_code
_entity_poly.pdbx_strand_id
1 'polypeptide(L)'
;MTKFDIAKIAEEINRRATSHAIGSSQELRVSLKGLSRRPSQQIFTSQTIHDGWAFHLGGRTELQFNIGLEEIDGRTEFRHGVAFSFERSQTLPSIDVLLPKVRRFNDFMRLNAKLYRDMSSWHFDKRIGKVRGPETVAGPLSWELVADGVFAFMGKRSHAVDYGAILGDFDRLLPLYRYVESAGVEQPIATLPNAKFTFRPGCATKGSATTASLAARELDINLRHNVLQAALSRRLIERYGKKSVAEEHPSGAGTKVDAIVRDGDVYRFYEIKTSAFPRACIREAIGQLLEYSFWPGVQQAVALVVVGESATDQETEAYLSELRRRFSLPISYEQIVVG
;
A
#
# COMPACT_ATOMS: atom_id res chain seq x y z
N MET A 1 3.72 31.59 -15.14
CA MET A 1 3.19 31.76 -13.77
C MET A 1 2.97 30.37 -13.20
N THR A 2 3.70 29.98 -12.16
CA THR A 2 3.53 28.69 -11.49
C THR A 2 2.12 28.59 -10.94
N LYS A 3 1.36 27.57 -11.38
CA LYS A 3 -0.05 27.34 -11.05
C LYS A 3 -0.26 26.97 -9.57
N PHE A 4 0.81 26.65 -8.85
CA PHE A 4 0.79 26.14 -7.49
C PHE A 4 1.55 27.05 -6.53
N ASP A 5 0.95 27.30 -5.37
CA ASP A 5 1.52 28.02 -4.24
C ASP A 5 1.48 27.07 -3.04
N ILE A 6 2.64 26.51 -2.68
CA ILE A 6 2.73 25.47 -1.65
C ILE A 6 2.30 25.98 -0.28
N ALA A 7 2.55 27.24 0.04
CA ALA A 7 2.13 27.82 1.31
C ALA A 7 0.60 27.85 1.40
N LYS A 8 -0.08 28.37 0.37
CA LYS A 8 -1.56 28.38 0.32
C LYS A 8 -2.16 26.98 0.32
N ILE A 9 -1.53 26.03 -0.39
CA ILE A 9 -1.99 24.63 -0.41
C ILE A 9 -1.86 24.01 0.98
N ALA A 10 -0.73 24.22 1.67
CA ALA A 10 -0.49 23.72 3.02
C ALA A 10 -1.50 24.28 4.04
N GLU A 11 -1.77 25.58 3.97
CA GLU A 11 -2.79 26.25 4.79
C GLU A 11 -4.19 25.67 4.56
N GLU A 12 -4.55 25.44 3.30
CA GLU A 12 -5.85 24.89 2.94
C GLU A 12 -5.99 23.41 3.36
N ILE A 13 -4.92 22.62 3.26
CA ILE A 13 -4.87 21.25 3.81
C ILE A 13 -5.08 21.28 5.32
N ASN A 14 -4.35 22.14 6.05
CA ASN A 14 -4.52 22.28 7.51
C ASN A 14 -5.97 22.62 7.88
N ARG A 15 -6.58 23.58 7.17
CA ARG A 15 -7.96 24.02 7.43
C ARG A 15 -8.97 22.89 7.22
N ARG A 16 -8.79 22.08 6.18
CA ARG A 16 -9.70 20.98 5.83
C ARG A 16 -9.43 19.70 6.62
N ALA A 17 -8.24 19.53 7.18
CA ALA A 17 -7.86 18.32 7.90
C ALA A 17 -8.67 18.05 9.17
N THR A 18 -9.42 19.01 9.70
CA THR A 18 -10.23 18.85 10.91
C THR A 18 -11.31 17.77 10.79
N SER A 19 -11.78 17.48 9.57
CA SER A 19 -12.75 16.40 9.29
C SER A 19 -12.09 15.06 8.92
N HIS A 20 -10.76 14.97 9.06
CA HIS A 20 -9.96 13.81 8.67
C HIS A 20 -9.09 13.32 9.83
N ALA A 21 -8.73 12.05 9.83
CA ALA A 21 -7.91 11.46 10.89
C ALA A 21 -6.52 12.13 10.94
N ILE A 22 -5.97 12.53 9.79
CA ILE A 22 -4.67 13.21 9.68
C ILE A 22 -4.65 14.57 10.40
N GLY A 23 -5.80 15.23 10.57
CA GLY A 23 -5.90 16.47 11.35
C GLY A 23 -5.49 16.31 12.82
N SER A 24 -5.58 15.08 13.35
CA SER A 24 -5.16 14.72 14.70
C SER A 24 -3.74 14.14 14.75
N SER A 25 -2.94 14.31 13.70
CA SER A 25 -1.58 13.75 13.61
C SER A 25 -0.65 14.28 14.71
N GLN A 26 -0.83 15.52 15.15
CA GLN A 26 0.00 16.08 16.22
C GLN A 26 -0.38 15.49 17.59
N GLU A 27 -1.64 15.14 17.86
CA GLU A 27 -2.01 14.30 19.02
C GLU A 27 -1.39 12.91 18.94
N LEU A 28 -1.43 12.28 17.77
CA LEU A 28 -0.79 10.97 17.56
C LEU A 28 0.72 11.06 17.85
N ARG A 29 1.37 12.16 17.48
CA ARG A 29 2.79 12.38 17.80
C ARG A 29 3.03 12.51 19.30
N VAL A 30 2.12 13.12 20.06
CA VAL A 30 2.22 13.20 21.53
C VAL A 30 2.31 11.80 22.12
N SER A 31 1.42 10.88 21.72
CA SER A 31 1.41 9.52 22.25
C SER A 31 2.60 8.69 21.77
N LEU A 32 2.94 8.72 20.47
CA LEU A 32 4.02 7.91 19.91
C LEU A 32 5.42 8.39 20.33
N LYS A 33 5.58 9.70 20.61
CA LYS A 33 6.87 10.31 20.94
C LYS A 33 7.01 10.69 22.41
N GLY A 34 5.99 10.45 23.23
CA GLY A 34 6.00 10.83 24.65
C GLY A 34 6.18 12.34 24.85
N LEU A 35 5.61 13.16 23.96
CA LEU A 35 5.71 14.62 24.10
C LEU A 35 4.85 15.08 25.29
N SER A 36 5.31 16.10 26.02
CA SER A 36 4.54 16.65 27.14
C SER A 36 3.27 17.40 26.71
N ARG A 37 3.24 17.89 25.47
CA ARG A 37 2.10 18.62 24.89
C ARG A 37 2.11 18.58 23.37
N ARG A 38 0.97 18.90 22.77
CA ARG A 38 0.81 19.07 21.32
C ARG A 38 1.66 20.26 20.82
N PRO A 39 2.57 20.07 19.84
CA PRO A 39 3.41 21.17 19.34
C PRO A 39 2.64 22.23 18.53
N SER A 40 1.62 21.81 17.78
CA SER A 40 0.78 22.69 16.96
C SER A 40 -0.54 22.01 16.63
N GLN A 41 -1.58 22.80 16.34
CA GLN A 41 -2.82 22.30 15.75
C GLN A 41 -2.73 21.96 14.26
N GLN A 42 -1.66 22.41 13.62
CA GLN A 42 -1.44 22.29 12.18
C GLN A 42 -0.54 21.10 11.84
N ILE A 43 -0.77 20.50 10.67
CA ILE A 43 0.09 19.47 10.08
C ILE A 43 1.37 20.13 9.56
N PHE A 44 1.22 21.13 8.69
CA PHE A 44 2.29 21.93 8.11
C PHE A 44 2.35 23.30 8.78
N THR A 45 3.55 23.81 9.06
CA THR A 45 3.71 25.16 9.63
C THR A 45 4.72 25.95 8.82
N SER A 46 4.80 27.27 9.00
CA SER A 46 5.80 28.10 8.31
C SER A 46 7.24 27.62 8.48
N GLN A 47 7.55 26.90 9.56
CA GLN A 47 8.87 26.30 9.82
C GLN A 47 9.21 25.13 8.90
N THR A 48 8.20 24.51 8.28
CA THR A 48 8.33 23.31 7.45
C THR A 48 7.69 23.48 6.07
N ILE A 49 7.30 24.71 5.73
CA ILE A 49 6.83 25.12 4.40
C ILE A 49 7.98 25.84 3.70
N HIS A 50 8.30 25.38 2.49
CA HIS A 50 9.31 25.94 1.61
C HIS A 50 8.69 26.23 0.23
N ASP A 51 9.38 27.01 -0.60
CA ASP A 51 8.84 27.52 -1.87
C ASP A 51 8.23 26.44 -2.79
N GLY A 52 8.85 25.25 -2.81
CA GLY A 52 8.43 24.14 -3.68
C GLY A 52 7.94 22.89 -2.96
N TRP A 53 7.93 22.86 -1.62
CA TRP A 53 7.59 21.66 -0.87
C TRP A 53 7.33 21.97 0.61
N ALA A 54 6.60 21.09 1.28
CA ALA A 54 6.40 21.14 2.72
C ALA A 54 6.36 19.74 3.31
N PHE A 55 6.73 19.62 4.58
CA PHE A 55 6.60 18.40 5.37
C PHE A 55 5.95 18.71 6.71
N HIS A 56 5.35 17.71 7.34
CA HIS A 56 4.67 17.94 8.61
C HIS A 56 5.65 18.38 9.71
N LEU A 57 5.17 19.18 10.66
CA LEU A 57 5.95 19.67 11.78
C LEU A 57 6.53 18.52 12.60
N GLY A 58 7.86 18.54 12.78
CA GLY A 58 8.62 17.50 13.48
C GLY A 58 9.05 16.33 12.59
N GLY A 59 8.65 16.32 11.31
CA GLY A 59 8.92 15.23 10.39
C GLY A 59 10.39 15.01 10.04
N ARG A 60 11.31 15.92 10.40
CA ARG A 60 12.72 15.82 10.01
C ARG A 60 13.35 14.50 10.43
N THR A 61 13.03 14.00 11.62
CA THR A 61 13.56 12.75 12.15
C THR A 61 12.57 11.59 12.00
N GLU A 62 11.47 11.74 11.26
CA GLU A 62 10.33 10.81 11.15
C GLU A 62 10.02 10.46 9.68
N LEU A 63 9.11 9.50 9.44
CA LEU A 63 8.46 9.33 8.14
C LEU A 63 7.58 10.55 7.86
N GLN A 64 7.92 11.31 6.82
CA GLN A 64 7.34 12.62 6.58
C GLN A 64 6.07 12.52 5.75
N PHE A 65 4.91 12.90 6.29
CA PHE A 65 3.86 13.45 5.42
C PHE A 65 4.42 14.66 4.68
N ASN A 66 4.37 14.63 3.35
CA ASN A 66 5.10 15.56 2.51
C ASN A 66 4.27 15.92 1.26
N ILE A 67 4.29 17.20 0.92
CA ILE A 67 3.70 17.75 -0.31
C ILE A 67 4.78 18.51 -1.07
N GLY A 68 4.65 18.63 -2.38
CA GLY A 68 5.59 19.42 -3.15
C GLY A 68 5.27 19.51 -4.63
N LEU A 69 6.11 20.24 -5.34
CA LEU A 69 6.06 20.39 -6.78
C LEU A 69 7.14 19.53 -7.44
N GLU A 70 6.78 18.92 -8.55
CA GLU A 70 7.63 18.09 -9.39
C GLU A 70 7.62 18.65 -10.81
N GLU A 71 8.80 18.83 -11.41
CA GLU A 71 8.92 19.26 -12.82
C GLU A 71 9.25 18.04 -13.68
N ILE A 72 8.33 17.65 -14.56
CA ILE A 72 8.46 16.45 -15.41
C ILE A 72 8.08 16.84 -16.83
N ASP A 73 9.00 16.61 -17.79
CA ASP A 73 8.82 16.91 -19.21
C ASP A 73 8.31 18.35 -19.48
N GLY A 74 8.82 19.31 -18.71
CA GLY A 74 8.45 20.73 -18.81
C GLY A 74 7.08 21.08 -18.23
N ARG A 75 6.47 20.18 -17.45
CA ARG A 75 5.20 20.40 -16.74
C ARG A 75 5.41 20.30 -15.24
N THR A 76 4.87 21.27 -14.51
CA THR A 76 4.76 21.22 -13.06
C THR A 76 3.58 20.34 -12.65
N GLU A 77 3.84 19.37 -11.79
CA GLU A 77 2.85 18.54 -11.10
C GLU A 77 2.93 18.72 -9.59
N PHE A 78 1.79 18.55 -8.91
CA PHE A 78 1.73 18.51 -7.47
C PHE A 78 1.86 17.06 -6.98
N ARG A 79 2.66 16.82 -5.93
CA ARG A 79 2.79 15.52 -5.27
C ARG A 79 2.35 15.58 -3.81
N HIS A 80 1.78 14.47 -3.34
CA HIS A 80 1.46 14.25 -1.93
C HIS A 80 1.68 12.78 -1.54
N GLY A 81 2.16 12.55 -0.32
CA GLY A 81 2.44 11.21 0.18
C GLY A 81 3.31 11.22 1.43
N VAL A 82 4.11 10.16 1.58
CA VAL A 82 5.12 10.04 2.65
C VAL A 82 6.54 9.99 2.09
N ALA A 83 7.52 10.42 2.90
CA ALA A 83 8.91 10.46 2.49
C ALA A 83 9.90 10.16 3.61
N PHE A 84 11.06 9.62 3.25
CA PHE A 84 12.28 9.72 4.05
C PHE A 84 13.23 10.73 3.39
N SER A 85 13.62 11.75 4.14
CA SER A 85 14.68 12.68 3.74
C SER A 85 15.97 12.35 4.49
N PHE A 86 16.93 11.74 3.80
CA PHE A 86 18.22 11.35 4.36
C PHE A 86 19.28 12.47 4.26
N GLU A 87 18.91 13.69 3.90
CA GLU A 87 19.88 14.80 3.78
C GLU A 87 20.23 15.44 5.12
N ARG A 88 21.42 15.19 5.68
CA ARG A 88 21.78 15.76 6.99
C ARG A 88 21.54 17.27 7.10
N SER A 89 21.07 17.71 8.26
CA SER A 89 20.82 19.11 8.59
C SER A 89 21.13 19.37 10.07
N GLN A 90 21.04 20.62 10.52
CA GLN A 90 21.17 20.93 11.96
C GLN A 90 20.14 20.17 12.80
N THR A 91 18.94 19.95 12.26
CA THR A 91 17.83 19.21 12.88
C THR A 91 17.85 17.70 12.58
N LEU A 92 18.77 17.23 11.73
CA LEU A 92 19.09 15.81 11.50
C LEU A 92 20.60 15.64 11.29
N PRO A 93 21.42 15.65 12.35
CA PRO A 93 22.87 15.56 12.20
C PRO A 93 23.36 14.20 11.66
N SER A 94 22.59 13.13 11.90
CA SER A 94 22.84 11.79 11.37
C SER A 94 21.54 11.15 10.87
N ILE A 95 21.64 10.35 9.81
CA ILE A 95 20.52 9.56 9.27
C ILE A 95 20.19 8.33 10.13
N ASP A 96 21.03 8.00 11.12
CA ASP A 96 20.89 6.78 11.94
C ASP A 96 19.54 6.68 12.64
N VAL A 97 18.98 7.82 13.06
CA VAL A 97 17.64 7.89 13.68
C VAL A 97 16.53 7.41 12.75
N LEU A 98 16.76 7.43 11.43
CA LEU A 98 15.82 6.96 10.41
C LEU A 98 16.01 5.47 10.09
N LEU A 99 17.17 4.86 10.34
CA LEU A 99 17.43 3.46 9.95
C LEU A 99 16.42 2.47 10.54
N PRO A 100 16.09 2.51 11.85
CA PRO A 100 15.06 1.63 12.43
C PRO A 100 13.67 1.89 11.84
N LYS A 101 13.41 3.13 11.41
CA LYS A 101 12.14 3.54 10.80
C LYS A 101 12.00 3.01 9.38
N VAL A 102 13.09 3.00 8.61
CA VAL A 102 13.14 2.34 7.29
C VAL A 102 12.92 0.84 7.43
N ARG A 103 13.52 0.18 8.44
CA ARG A 103 13.25 -1.25 8.73
C ARG A 103 11.75 -1.49 8.91
N ARG A 104 11.11 -0.71 9.80
CA ARG A 104 9.67 -0.81 10.04
C ARG A 104 8.84 -0.47 8.80
N PHE A 105 9.21 0.54 8.03
CA PHE A 105 8.54 0.84 6.77
C PHE A 105 8.58 -0.38 5.84
N ASN A 106 9.75 -1.00 5.68
CA ASN A 106 9.91 -2.20 4.86
C ASN A 106 9.09 -3.37 5.38
N ASP A 107 9.07 -3.61 6.70
CA ASP A 107 8.27 -4.66 7.31
C ASP A 107 6.76 -4.45 7.05
N PHE A 108 6.28 -3.21 7.21
CA PHE A 108 4.89 -2.86 6.91
C PHE A 108 4.57 -3.05 5.43
N MET A 109 5.43 -2.59 4.54
CA MET A 109 5.21 -2.67 3.10
C MET A 109 5.24 -4.11 2.57
N ARG A 110 6.03 -5.02 3.18
CA ARG A 110 6.01 -6.44 2.80
C ARG A 110 4.64 -7.10 2.99
N LEU A 111 3.86 -6.64 3.97
CA LEU A 111 2.53 -7.18 4.29
C LEU A 111 1.40 -6.38 3.63
N ASN A 112 1.60 -5.07 3.46
CA ASN A 112 0.52 -4.13 3.13
C ASN A 112 0.67 -3.43 1.77
N ALA A 113 1.71 -3.70 0.97
CA ALA A 113 1.95 -3.02 -0.31
C ALA A 113 0.72 -3.04 -1.25
N LYS A 114 -0.07 -4.13 -1.23
CA LYS A 114 -1.31 -4.25 -2.02
C LYS A 114 -2.31 -3.11 -1.75
N LEU A 115 -2.30 -2.52 -0.56
CA LEU A 115 -3.20 -1.42 -0.16
C LEU A 115 -2.83 -0.08 -0.80
N TYR A 116 -1.62 0.04 -1.34
CA TYR A 116 -1.06 1.26 -1.92
C TYR A 116 -0.69 1.09 -3.41
N ARG A 117 -1.30 0.11 -4.10
CA ARG A 117 -1.06 -0.16 -5.54
C ARG A 117 -1.38 1.02 -6.46
N ASP A 118 -2.20 1.96 -6.00
CA ASP A 118 -2.52 3.23 -6.68
C ASP A 118 -1.52 4.36 -6.38
N MET A 119 -0.47 4.08 -5.61
CA MET A 119 0.63 5.00 -5.32
C MET A 119 1.93 4.48 -5.94
N SER A 120 2.82 5.41 -6.24
CA SER A 120 4.15 5.13 -6.78
C SER A 120 5.24 5.50 -5.77
N SER A 121 6.40 4.87 -5.91
CA SER A 121 7.64 5.25 -5.22
C SER A 121 8.66 5.80 -6.20
N TRP A 122 9.37 6.84 -5.81
CA TRP A 122 10.52 7.40 -6.54
C TRP A 122 11.49 8.03 -5.56
N HIS A 123 12.67 8.42 -6.05
CA HIS A 123 13.68 9.05 -5.21
C HIS A 123 14.40 10.17 -5.95
N PHE A 124 15.07 11.02 -5.19
CA PHE A 124 16.06 11.97 -5.66
C PHE A 124 17.39 11.69 -5.00
N ASP A 125 18.46 11.67 -5.77
CA ASP A 125 19.80 11.40 -5.27
C ASP A 125 20.73 12.59 -5.51
N LYS A 126 21.04 13.34 -4.45
CA LYS A 126 21.96 14.48 -4.51
C LYS A 126 23.41 14.06 -4.72
N ARG A 127 23.78 12.82 -4.39
CA ARG A 127 25.15 12.30 -4.55
C ARG A 127 25.58 12.27 -6.01
N ILE A 128 24.61 12.15 -6.92
CA ILE A 128 24.80 12.12 -8.38
C ILE A 128 24.19 13.34 -9.09
N GLY A 129 24.06 14.47 -8.40
CA GLY A 129 23.59 15.72 -9.02
C GLY A 129 22.08 15.97 -8.93
N LYS A 130 21.42 15.42 -7.90
CA LYS A 130 19.96 15.56 -7.65
C LYS A 130 19.11 14.94 -8.77
N VAL A 131 19.56 13.79 -9.26
CA VAL A 131 18.86 13.04 -10.31
C VAL A 131 17.63 12.36 -9.71
N ARG A 132 16.50 12.47 -10.40
CA ARG A 132 15.29 11.74 -10.07
C ARG A 132 15.42 10.30 -10.59
N GLY A 133 15.25 9.33 -9.70
CA GLY A 133 15.19 7.92 -10.06
C GLY A 133 13.92 7.55 -10.84
N PRO A 134 13.85 6.33 -11.39
CA PRO A 134 12.64 5.83 -12.02
C PRO A 134 11.51 5.77 -11.00
N GLU A 135 10.28 5.94 -11.50
CA GLU A 135 9.10 5.61 -10.73
C GLU A 135 8.94 4.09 -10.66
N THR A 136 8.43 3.59 -9.54
CA THR A 136 8.21 2.17 -9.23
C THR A 136 6.90 2.04 -8.44
N VAL A 137 6.37 0.83 -8.25
CA VAL A 137 5.19 0.62 -7.42
C VAL A 137 5.54 0.81 -5.94
N ALA A 138 4.55 1.20 -5.13
CA ALA A 138 4.68 1.26 -3.67
C ALA A 138 5.15 -0.09 -3.09
N GLY A 139 6.29 -0.08 -2.42
CA GLY A 139 6.90 -1.30 -1.85
C GLY A 139 8.02 -0.98 -0.85
N PRO A 140 8.75 -2.01 -0.38
CA PRO A 140 9.91 -1.82 0.48
C PRO A 140 10.97 -0.93 -0.19
N LEU A 141 11.55 -0.02 0.58
CA LEU A 141 12.66 0.83 0.17
C LEU A 141 13.95 0.01 0.11
N SER A 142 14.64 0.08 -1.05
CA SER A 142 15.97 -0.53 -1.21
C SER A 142 16.98 0.09 -0.24
N TRP A 143 17.81 -0.75 0.39
CA TRP A 143 18.87 -0.30 1.31
C TRP A 143 19.92 0.57 0.62
N GLU A 144 20.09 0.46 -0.70
CA GLU A 144 20.99 1.31 -1.48
C GLU A 144 20.55 2.78 -1.54
N LEU A 145 19.25 3.03 -1.35
CA LEU A 145 18.65 4.36 -1.29
C LEU A 145 18.69 4.96 0.13
N VAL A 146 19.12 4.19 1.13
CA VAL A 146 19.23 4.64 2.52
C VAL A 146 20.61 5.24 2.74
N ALA A 147 20.83 6.42 2.15
CA ALA A 147 22.12 7.09 2.15
C ALA A 147 21.98 8.61 2.26
N ASP A 148 23.02 9.26 2.80
CA ASP A 148 23.04 10.73 2.96
C ASP A 148 22.81 11.43 1.61
N GLY A 149 21.94 12.44 1.62
CA GLY A 149 21.57 13.21 0.42
C GLY A 149 20.50 12.57 -0.47
N VAL A 150 19.95 11.40 -0.10
CA VAL A 150 18.82 10.78 -0.81
C VAL A 150 17.49 11.24 -0.21
N PHE A 151 16.50 11.51 -1.07
CA PHE A 151 15.11 11.71 -0.69
C PHE A 151 14.26 10.62 -1.34
N ALA A 152 13.69 9.72 -0.53
CA ALA A 152 12.82 8.64 -1.00
C ALA A 152 11.37 9.00 -0.71
N PHE A 153 10.50 8.87 -1.71
CA PHE A 153 9.10 9.29 -1.66
C PHE A 153 8.17 8.15 -2.09
N MET A 154 7.02 8.04 -1.45
CA MET A 154 5.91 7.17 -1.84
C MET A 154 4.61 7.96 -1.78
N GLY A 155 3.89 8.04 -2.89
CA GLY A 155 2.63 8.79 -2.96
C GLY A 155 2.07 8.92 -4.36
N LYS A 156 1.35 10.02 -4.61
CA LYS A 156 0.73 10.31 -5.92
C LYS A 156 1.21 11.65 -6.46
N ARG A 157 0.98 11.83 -7.77
CA ARG A 157 1.19 13.07 -8.50
C ARG A 157 -0.07 13.44 -9.27
N SER A 158 -0.32 14.73 -9.43
CA SER A 158 -1.48 15.24 -10.16
C SER A 158 -1.22 16.62 -10.77
N HIS A 159 -1.91 16.92 -11.89
CA HIS A 159 -1.88 18.25 -12.52
C HIS A 159 -2.80 19.28 -11.86
N ALA A 160 -3.57 18.87 -10.84
CA ALA A 160 -4.49 19.70 -10.10
C ALA A 160 -4.52 19.28 -8.62
N VAL A 161 -4.74 20.24 -7.73
CA VAL A 161 -4.86 19.99 -6.29
C VAL A 161 -6.30 19.58 -5.99
N ASP A 162 -6.49 18.32 -5.59
CA ASP A 162 -7.74 17.82 -5.01
C ASP A 162 -7.52 17.58 -3.52
N TYR A 163 -7.96 18.54 -2.70
CA TYR A 163 -7.79 18.47 -1.25
C TYR A 163 -8.48 17.26 -0.61
N GLY A 164 -9.62 16.80 -1.16
CA GLY A 164 -10.34 15.65 -0.63
C GLY A 164 -9.55 14.36 -0.88
N ALA A 165 -9.01 14.20 -2.09
CA ALA A 165 -8.14 13.07 -2.42
C ALA A 165 -6.85 13.08 -1.59
N ILE A 166 -6.21 14.23 -1.41
CA ILE A 166 -4.98 14.38 -0.61
C ILE A 166 -5.23 13.96 0.84
N LEU A 167 -6.28 14.47 1.47
CA LEU A 167 -6.61 14.16 2.86
C LEU A 167 -7.01 12.69 3.04
N GLY A 168 -7.77 12.13 2.09
CA GLY A 168 -8.10 10.71 2.06
C GLY A 168 -6.87 9.82 1.93
N ASP A 169 -5.90 10.18 1.08
CA ASP A 169 -4.64 9.44 0.95
C ASP A 169 -3.76 9.58 2.20
N PHE A 170 -3.74 10.74 2.86
CA PHE A 170 -3.05 10.89 4.14
C PHE A 170 -3.67 10.05 5.25
N ASP A 171 -4.99 9.97 5.33
CA ASP A 171 -5.69 9.07 6.25
C ASP A 171 -5.32 7.60 5.98
N ARG A 172 -5.21 7.20 4.71
CA ARG A 172 -4.75 5.84 4.32
C ARG A 172 -3.29 5.55 4.69
N LEU A 173 -2.45 6.58 4.79
CA LEU A 173 -1.03 6.47 5.13
C LEU A 173 -0.77 6.55 6.65
N LEU A 174 -1.77 6.95 7.45
CA LEU A 174 -1.64 7.03 8.91
C LEU A 174 -1.29 5.69 9.60
N PRO A 175 -1.88 4.53 9.24
CA PRO A 175 -1.49 3.25 9.84
C PRO A 175 0.00 2.93 9.62
N LEU A 176 0.51 3.20 8.42
CA LEU A 176 1.93 3.06 8.10
C LEU A 176 2.78 3.99 8.98
N TYR A 177 2.44 5.27 9.04
CA TYR A 177 3.14 6.25 9.88
C TYR A 177 3.15 5.81 11.34
N ARG A 178 1.99 5.43 11.89
CA ARG A 178 1.83 4.97 13.26
C ARG A 178 2.74 3.78 13.56
N TYR A 179 2.73 2.74 12.73
CA TYR A 179 3.60 1.57 12.91
C TYR A 179 5.09 1.95 12.88
N VAL A 180 5.51 2.71 11.87
CA VAL A 180 6.90 3.16 11.69
C VAL A 180 7.39 3.97 12.89
N GLU A 181 6.52 4.79 13.46
CA GLU A 181 6.84 5.72 14.54
C GLU A 181 6.58 5.17 15.95
N SER A 182 5.94 4.00 16.08
CA SER A 182 5.58 3.32 17.36
C SER A 182 6.72 2.68 18.14
N ALA A 183 7.96 2.80 17.65
CA ALA A 183 9.12 2.12 18.22
C ALA A 183 9.01 0.57 18.26
N GLY A 184 8.08 -0.05 17.51
CA GLY A 184 7.92 -1.51 17.45
C GLY A 184 6.93 -2.07 18.48
N VAL A 185 6.13 -1.21 19.12
CA VAL A 185 5.08 -1.61 20.06
C VAL A 185 3.81 -2.08 19.33
N GLU A 186 3.55 -1.55 18.14
CA GLU A 186 2.40 -1.94 17.33
C GLU A 186 2.74 -3.05 16.32
N GLN A 187 1.73 -3.76 15.84
CA GLN A 187 1.85 -4.75 14.76
C GLN A 187 1.76 -4.07 13.38
N PRO A 188 2.41 -4.59 12.33
CA PRO A 188 2.40 -4.02 10.98
C PRO A 188 1.09 -4.26 10.23
N ILE A 189 -0.05 -3.87 10.82
CA ILE A 189 -1.37 -4.18 10.28
C ILE A 189 -2.13 -2.89 9.97
N ALA A 190 -2.61 -2.74 8.74
CA ALA A 190 -3.33 -1.56 8.29
C ALA A 190 -4.80 -1.48 8.75
N THR A 191 -5.39 -2.60 9.18
CA THR A 191 -6.76 -2.65 9.72
C THR A 191 -6.76 -3.25 11.13
N LEU A 192 -7.59 -2.71 12.03
CA LEU A 192 -7.72 -3.22 13.39
C LEU A 192 -8.06 -4.72 13.36
N PRO A 193 -7.20 -5.61 13.88
CA PRO A 193 -7.56 -7.01 14.04
C PRO A 193 -8.76 -7.10 14.99
N ASN A 194 -9.73 -7.97 14.67
CA ASN A 194 -11.00 -8.23 15.39
C ASN A 194 -12.28 -7.57 14.83
N ALA A 195 -12.27 -6.95 13.65
CA ALA A 195 -13.54 -6.66 12.98
C ALA A 195 -14.23 -8.00 12.61
N LYS A 196 -15.39 -8.30 13.21
CA LYS A 196 -16.16 -9.52 12.91
C LYS A 196 -16.34 -9.66 11.39
N PHE A 197 -15.89 -10.78 10.83
CA PHE A 197 -16.06 -11.08 9.41
C PHE A 197 -17.54 -10.98 9.05
N THR A 198 -17.89 -10.04 8.17
CA THR A 198 -19.25 -9.83 7.69
C THR A 198 -19.21 -9.79 6.18
N PHE A 199 -19.71 -10.84 5.53
CA PHE A 199 -19.70 -10.94 4.09
C PHE A 199 -20.54 -9.82 3.44
N ARG A 200 -19.92 -9.07 2.53
CA ARG A 200 -20.57 -8.01 1.74
C ARG A 200 -20.32 -8.25 0.25
N PRO A 201 -21.35 -8.53 -0.56
CA PRO A 201 -21.17 -8.73 -1.99
C PRO A 201 -20.77 -7.43 -2.70
N GLY A 202 -19.97 -7.52 -3.74
CA GLY A 202 -19.55 -6.37 -4.55
C GLY A 202 -18.30 -6.63 -5.39
N CYS A 203 -18.27 -6.04 -6.59
CA CYS A 203 -17.11 -6.02 -7.49
C CYS A 203 -16.75 -4.57 -7.78
N ALA A 204 -15.47 -4.22 -7.71
CA ALA A 204 -14.97 -2.89 -7.99
C ALA A 204 -14.60 -2.77 -9.48
N THR A 205 -15.08 -1.72 -10.16
CA THR A 205 -14.62 -1.39 -11.51
C THR A 205 -13.24 -0.73 -11.45
N LYS A 206 -12.20 -1.36 -12.01
CA LYS A 206 -10.83 -0.84 -12.05
C LYS A 206 -10.42 -0.47 -13.48
N GLY A 207 -9.66 0.62 -13.66
CA GLY A 207 -9.20 1.10 -14.97
C GLY A 207 -8.04 0.28 -15.55
N SER A 208 -7.98 0.19 -16.88
CA SER A 208 -7.08 -0.70 -17.63
C SER A 208 -6.22 0.04 -18.66
N ALA A 209 -5.24 0.88 -18.27
CA ALA A 209 -4.08 1.27 -19.09
C ALA A 209 -3.26 2.43 -18.50
N THR A 210 -1.92 2.41 -18.66
CA THR A 210 -1.05 3.59 -18.86
C THR A 210 0.40 3.20 -19.27
N THR A 211 1.14 4.12 -19.92
CA THR A 211 2.41 3.94 -20.67
C THR A 211 3.70 4.09 -19.83
N ALA A 212 4.86 3.63 -20.35
CA ALA A 212 5.87 2.84 -19.62
C ALA A 212 7.22 3.51 -19.14
N SER A 213 7.74 3.03 -17.98
CA SER A 213 9.17 2.98 -17.53
C SER A 213 9.42 1.71 -16.64
N LEU A 214 10.38 1.59 -15.70
CA LEU A 214 10.47 0.40 -14.79
C LEU A 214 9.23 0.24 -13.90
N ALA A 215 8.57 1.36 -13.55
CA ALA A 215 7.19 1.40 -13.08
C ALA A 215 6.23 0.61 -13.98
N ALA A 216 6.48 0.54 -15.30
CA ALA A 216 5.63 -0.19 -16.22
C ALA A 216 5.59 -1.67 -15.95
N ARG A 217 6.66 -2.33 -15.51
CA ARG A 217 6.61 -3.77 -15.29
C ARG A 217 5.75 -4.12 -14.09
N GLU A 218 5.84 -3.33 -13.02
CA GLU A 218 5.01 -3.50 -11.82
C GLU A 218 3.59 -2.93 -11.99
N LEU A 219 3.44 -1.84 -12.76
CA LEU A 219 2.15 -1.32 -13.21
C LEU A 219 1.46 -2.35 -14.12
N ASP A 220 2.19 -2.99 -15.02
CA ASP A 220 1.72 -4.08 -15.88
C ASP A 220 1.30 -5.29 -15.04
N ILE A 221 2.07 -5.65 -14.00
CA ILE A 221 1.63 -6.65 -13.01
C ILE A 221 0.32 -6.25 -12.32
N ASN A 222 0.17 -5.00 -11.86
CA ASN A 222 -1.05 -4.54 -11.22
C ASN A 222 -2.25 -4.49 -12.18
N LEU A 223 -2.03 -4.00 -13.40
CA LEU A 223 -3.02 -3.99 -14.48
C LEU A 223 -3.42 -5.42 -14.83
N ARG A 224 -2.46 -6.34 -14.95
CA ARG A 224 -2.70 -7.76 -15.20
C ARG A 224 -3.50 -8.39 -14.07
N HIS A 225 -3.14 -8.14 -12.82
CA HIS A 225 -3.92 -8.62 -11.66
C HIS A 225 -5.37 -8.13 -11.72
N ASN A 226 -5.61 -6.85 -12.05
CA ASN A 226 -6.97 -6.32 -12.19
C ASN A 226 -7.74 -7.00 -13.33
N VAL A 227 -7.08 -7.26 -14.46
CA VAL A 227 -7.65 -7.99 -15.60
C VAL A 227 -8.04 -9.41 -15.19
N LEU A 228 -7.16 -10.12 -14.48
CA LEU A 228 -7.44 -11.46 -13.96
C LEU A 228 -8.57 -11.47 -12.92
N GLN A 229 -8.60 -10.49 -12.01
CA GLN A 229 -9.66 -10.36 -11.01
C GLN A 229 -11.02 -10.12 -11.67
N ALA A 230 -11.09 -9.22 -12.65
CA ALA A 230 -12.33 -8.97 -13.40
C ALA A 230 -12.81 -10.22 -14.15
N ALA A 231 -11.91 -10.97 -14.77
CA ALA A 231 -12.24 -12.23 -15.43
C ALA A 231 -12.72 -13.30 -14.43
N LEU A 232 -12.06 -13.42 -13.28
CA LEU A 232 -12.40 -14.38 -12.23
C LEU A 232 -13.78 -14.07 -11.69
N SER A 233 -14.02 -12.81 -11.33
CA SER A 233 -15.31 -12.38 -10.80
C SER A 233 -16.44 -12.61 -11.79
N ARG A 234 -16.22 -12.37 -13.10
CA ARG A 234 -17.22 -12.70 -14.12
C ARG A 234 -17.57 -14.19 -14.08
N ARG A 235 -16.56 -15.06 -14.12
CA ARG A 235 -16.74 -16.53 -14.05
C ARG A 235 -17.44 -16.97 -12.77
N LEU A 236 -17.09 -16.39 -11.62
CA LEU A 236 -17.68 -16.71 -10.33
C LEU A 236 -19.13 -16.19 -10.23
N ILE A 237 -19.43 -15.01 -10.75
CA ILE A 237 -20.78 -14.43 -10.79
C ILE A 237 -21.70 -15.26 -11.68
N GLU A 238 -21.21 -15.68 -12.85
CA GLU A 238 -21.96 -16.56 -13.76
C GLU A 238 -22.31 -17.89 -13.08
N ARG A 239 -21.41 -18.42 -12.26
CA ARG A 239 -21.59 -19.72 -11.59
C ARG A 239 -22.41 -19.65 -10.30
N TYR A 240 -22.21 -18.63 -9.47
CA TYR A 240 -22.76 -18.57 -8.10
C TYR A 240 -23.73 -17.41 -7.86
N GLY A 241 -23.86 -16.50 -8.83
CA GLY A 241 -24.67 -15.30 -8.73
C GLY A 241 -23.96 -14.11 -8.07
N LYS A 242 -24.32 -12.90 -8.50
CA LYS A 242 -23.68 -11.64 -8.08
C LYS A 242 -23.71 -11.39 -6.56
N LYS A 243 -24.75 -11.86 -5.87
CA LYS A 243 -24.89 -11.69 -4.41
C LYS A 243 -24.01 -12.64 -3.58
N SER A 244 -23.35 -13.57 -4.25
CA SER A 244 -22.52 -14.62 -3.65
C SER A 244 -21.03 -14.34 -3.80
N VAL A 245 -20.65 -13.27 -4.51
CA VAL A 245 -19.25 -12.93 -4.83
C VAL A 245 -18.88 -11.58 -4.23
N ALA A 246 -17.69 -11.50 -3.64
CA ALA A 246 -17.09 -10.27 -3.12
C ALA A 246 -15.62 -10.17 -3.54
N GLU A 247 -15.17 -8.99 -3.96
CA GLU A 247 -13.76 -8.68 -4.26
C GLU A 247 -13.12 -7.84 -3.16
N GLU A 248 -11.81 -7.98 -2.97
CA GLU A 248 -11.00 -7.15 -2.05
C GLU A 248 -11.61 -7.06 -0.64
N HIS A 249 -12.21 -8.17 -0.20
CA HIS A 249 -13.01 -8.22 1.01
C HIS A 249 -12.10 -8.34 2.23
N PRO A 250 -12.30 -7.53 3.30
CA PRO A 250 -11.52 -7.68 4.53
C PRO A 250 -11.56 -9.11 5.06
N SER A 251 -10.40 -9.69 5.34
CA SER A 251 -10.27 -11.06 5.87
C SER A 251 -10.59 -11.15 7.36
N GLY A 252 -10.51 -10.02 8.08
CA GLY A 252 -10.54 -9.97 9.55
C GLY A 252 -9.17 -10.16 10.20
N ALA A 253 -8.16 -10.61 9.44
CA ALA A 253 -6.77 -10.74 9.87
C ALA A 253 -5.93 -9.47 9.63
N GLY A 254 -6.54 -8.38 9.15
CA GLY A 254 -5.82 -7.15 8.83
C GLY A 254 -5.52 -6.93 7.34
N THR A 255 -5.89 -7.91 6.51
CA THR A 255 -5.61 -7.99 5.06
C THR A 255 -6.93 -8.14 4.27
N LYS A 256 -6.84 -8.21 2.94
CA LYS A 256 -7.99 -8.35 2.04
C LYS A 256 -7.82 -9.58 1.15
N VAL A 257 -8.88 -10.37 1.04
CA VAL A 257 -8.93 -11.51 0.12
C VAL A 257 -9.29 -10.99 -1.27
N ASP A 258 -8.55 -11.41 -2.30
CA ASP A 258 -8.74 -10.91 -3.67
C ASP A 258 -10.15 -11.21 -4.18
N ALA A 259 -10.68 -12.43 -3.96
CA ALA A 259 -12.09 -12.75 -4.15
C ALA A 259 -12.62 -13.81 -3.16
N ILE A 260 -13.89 -13.68 -2.78
CA ILE A 260 -14.62 -14.61 -1.90
C ILE A 260 -15.91 -15.05 -2.59
N VAL A 261 -16.17 -16.35 -2.54
CA VAL A 261 -17.50 -16.92 -2.85
C VAL A 261 -18.16 -17.39 -1.56
N ARG A 262 -19.41 -16.98 -1.34
CA ARG A 262 -20.28 -17.51 -0.29
C ARG A 262 -21.42 -18.32 -0.90
N ASP A 263 -21.53 -19.57 -0.48
CA ASP A 263 -22.59 -20.50 -0.87
C ASP A 263 -23.24 -21.05 0.40
N GLY A 264 -24.38 -20.47 0.81
CA GLY A 264 -24.91 -20.67 2.16
C GLY A 264 -23.94 -20.17 3.24
N ASP A 265 -23.58 -21.05 4.18
CA ASP A 265 -22.59 -20.78 5.24
C ASP A 265 -21.16 -21.20 4.85
N VAL A 266 -20.97 -21.60 3.60
CA VAL A 266 -19.70 -22.12 3.08
C VAL A 266 -18.96 -21.03 2.32
N TYR A 267 -17.68 -20.86 2.66
CA TYR A 267 -16.80 -19.84 2.07
C TYR A 267 -15.68 -20.47 1.26
N ARG A 268 -15.37 -19.87 0.11
CA ARG A 268 -14.20 -20.18 -0.71
C ARG A 268 -13.39 -18.92 -0.93
N PHE A 269 -12.10 -18.98 -0.65
CA PHE A 269 -11.18 -17.84 -0.79
C PHE A 269 -10.29 -18.04 -2.01
N TYR A 270 -10.16 -16.99 -2.80
CA TYR A 270 -9.37 -16.96 -4.02
C TYR A 270 -8.29 -15.89 -3.88
N GLU A 271 -7.06 -16.27 -4.21
CA GLU A 271 -5.89 -15.38 -4.19
C GLU A 271 -5.21 -15.43 -5.57
N ILE A 272 -5.10 -14.28 -6.22
CA ILE A 272 -4.71 -14.14 -7.62
C ILE A 272 -3.25 -13.72 -7.71
N LYS A 273 -2.47 -14.46 -8.51
CA LYS A 273 -1.06 -14.17 -8.81
C LYS A 273 -0.82 -14.08 -10.31
N THR A 274 0.08 -13.18 -10.70
CA THR A 274 0.39 -12.84 -12.09
C THR A 274 1.69 -13.48 -12.59
N SER A 275 2.34 -14.29 -11.76
CA SER A 275 3.51 -15.05 -12.21
C SER A 275 3.10 -16.00 -13.35
N ALA A 276 3.96 -16.10 -14.37
CA ALA A 276 3.79 -17.02 -15.49
C ALA A 276 3.90 -18.50 -15.07
N PHE A 277 4.40 -18.78 -13.87
CA PHE A 277 4.64 -20.13 -13.37
C PHE A 277 3.72 -20.47 -12.18
N PRO A 278 2.90 -21.53 -12.27
CA PRO A 278 1.99 -21.97 -11.20
C PRO A 278 2.69 -22.21 -9.85
N ARG A 279 3.90 -22.81 -9.88
CA ARG A 279 4.71 -23.03 -8.66
C ARG A 279 5.02 -21.73 -7.90
N ALA A 280 5.30 -20.64 -8.61
CA ALA A 280 5.54 -19.34 -8.00
C ALA A 280 4.25 -18.72 -7.48
N CYS A 281 3.15 -18.82 -8.25
CA CYS A 281 1.82 -18.40 -7.78
C CYS A 281 1.45 -19.08 -6.45
N ILE A 282 1.63 -20.39 -6.34
CA ILE A 282 1.32 -21.15 -5.10
C ILE A 282 2.21 -20.67 -3.96
N ARG A 283 3.53 -20.51 -4.19
CA ARG A 283 4.48 -20.04 -3.18
C ARG A 283 4.07 -18.68 -2.60
N GLU A 284 3.65 -17.76 -3.45
CA GLU A 284 3.26 -16.41 -3.03
C GLU A 284 1.87 -16.36 -2.37
N ALA A 285 0.93 -17.19 -2.84
CA ALA A 285 -0.47 -17.15 -2.40
C ALA A 285 -0.74 -17.95 -1.13
N ILE A 286 -0.04 -19.06 -0.90
CA ILE A 286 -0.41 -20.01 0.16
C ILE A 286 -0.39 -19.37 1.56
N GLY A 287 0.64 -18.58 1.90
CA GLY A 287 0.72 -17.92 3.20
C GLY A 287 -0.45 -16.96 3.45
N GLN A 288 -0.86 -16.24 2.40
CA GLN A 288 -2.02 -15.33 2.44
C GLN A 288 -3.32 -16.11 2.66
N LEU A 289 -3.57 -17.15 1.87
CA LEU A 289 -4.78 -17.98 2.02
C LEU A 289 -4.86 -18.65 3.40
N LEU A 290 -3.73 -19.12 3.93
CA LEU A 290 -3.65 -19.68 5.28
C LEU A 290 -3.97 -18.62 6.34
N GLU A 291 -3.41 -17.43 6.24
CA GLU A 291 -3.71 -16.33 7.17
C GLU A 291 -5.20 -15.94 7.12
N TYR A 292 -5.78 -15.80 5.93
CA TYR A 292 -7.19 -15.43 5.77
C TYR A 292 -8.15 -16.43 6.41
N SER A 293 -7.81 -17.72 6.37
CA SER A 293 -8.70 -18.80 6.81
C SER A 293 -8.41 -19.29 8.23
N PHE A 294 -7.19 -19.12 8.75
CA PHE A 294 -6.77 -19.77 9.99
C PHE A 294 -6.21 -18.82 11.05
N TRP A 295 -6.07 -17.52 10.77
CA TRP A 295 -5.71 -16.55 11.82
C TRP A 295 -6.77 -16.54 12.93
N PRO A 296 -6.40 -16.41 14.23
CA PRO A 296 -7.38 -16.46 15.31
C PRO A 296 -8.54 -15.49 15.12
N GLY A 297 -9.78 -16.02 15.17
CA GLY A 297 -11.01 -15.24 15.10
C GLY A 297 -11.53 -14.92 13.68
N VAL A 298 -10.90 -15.41 12.62
CA VAL A 298 -11.35 -15.20 11.23
C VAL A 298 -12.30 -16.28 10.73
N GLN A 299 -12.94 -16.02 9.60
CA GLN A 299 -13.83 -16.97 8.92
C GLN A 299 -13.01 -18.06 8.22
N GLN A 300 -13.28 -19.32 8.55
CA GLN A 300 -12.66 -20.45 7.85
C GLN A 300 -13.31 -20.64 6.48
N ALA A 301 -12.47 -20.92 5.46
CA ALA A 301 -12.91 -21.30 4.13
C ALA A 301 -12.77 -22.82 3.93
N VAL A 302 -13.73 -23.43 3.24
CA VAL A 302 -13.67 -24.86 2.88
C VAL A 302 -12.80 -25.11 1.65
N ALA A 303 -12.40 -24.05 0.94
CA ALA A 303 -11.51 -24.12 -0.21
C ALA A 303 -10.62 -22.88 -0.27
N LEU A 304 -9.33 -23.13 -0.48
CA LEU A 304 -8.27 -22.14 -0.65
C LEU A 304 -7.77 -22.25 -2.09
N VAL A 305 -8.16 -21.32 -2.95
CA VAL A 305 -7.92 -21.42 -4.38
C VAL A 305 -6.85 -20.42 -4.79
N VAL A 306 -5.72 -20.93 -5.27
CA VAL A 306 -4.71 -20.13 -5.95
C VAL A 306 -5.15 -19.94 -7.40
N VAL A 307 -5.18 -18.70 -7.87
CA VAL A 307 -5.56 -18.39 -9.26
C VAL A 307 -4.35 -17.82 -10.00
N GLY A 308 -4.07 -18.35 -11.19
CA GLY A 308 -3.03 -17.84 -12.08
C GLY A 308 -3.37 -18.08 -13.55
N GLU A 309 -2.51 -17.60 -14.45
CA GLU A 309 -2.80 -17.55 -15.89
C GLU A 309 -2.44 -18.83 -16.64
N SER A 310 -1.37 -19.47 -16.20
CA SER A 310 -0.86 -20.69 -16.81
C SER A 310 -1.54 -21.91 -16.19
N ALA A 311 -1.77 -22.92 -17.03
CA ALA A 311 -2.17 -24.25 -16.56
C ALA A 311 -1.07 -24.87 -15.69
N THR A 312 -1.46 -25.75 -14.78
CA THR A 312 -0.53 -26.55 -13.98
C THR A 312 0.13 -27.64 -14.82
N ASP A 313 1.36 -27.97 -14.45
CA ASP A 313 2.06 -29.16 -14.94
C ASP A 313 1.93 -30.32 -13.94
N GLN A 314 2.42 -31.49 -14.31
CA GLN A 314 2.35 -32.70 -13.49
C GLN A 314 3.08 -32.55 -12.14
N GLU A 315 4.20 -31.83 -12.11
CA GLU A 315 4.94 -31.57 -10.88
C GLU A 315 4.15 -30.67 -9.92
N THR A 316 3.49 -29.63 -10.45
CA THR A 316 2.65 -28.72 -9.68
C THR A 316 1.44 -29.45 -9.10
N GLU A 317 0.78 -30.30 -9.90
CA GLU A 317 -0.34 -31.12 -9.42
C GLU A 317 0.09 -32.14 -8.36
N ALA A 318 1.26 -32.76 -8.52
CA ALA A 318 1.82 -33.66 -7.51
C ALA A 318 2.09 -32.92 -6.19
N TYR A 319 2.63 -31.69 -6.27
CA TYR A 319 2.85 -30.84 -5.09
C TYR A 319 1.54 -30.47 -4.38
N LEU A 320 0.53 -30.00 -5.11
CA LEU A 320 -0.80 -29.70 -4.54
C LEU A 320 -1.46 -30.95 -3.93
N SER A 321 -1.28 -32.11 -4.56
CA SER A 321 -1.79 -33.38 -4.05
C SER A 321 -1.12 -33.78 -2.73
N GLU A 322 0.19 -33.58 -2.61
CA GLU A 322 0.91 -33.84 -1.36
C GLU A 322 0.47 -32.87 -0.26
N LEU A 323 0.24 -31.59 -0.56
CA LEU A 323 -0.29 -30.62 0.41
C LEU A 323 -1.66 -31.03 0.94
N ARG A 324 -2.58 -31.41 0.04
CA ARG A 324 -3.92 -31.91 0.40
C ARG A 324 -3.85 -33.19 1.22
N ARG A 325 -3.00 -34.14 0.83
CA ARG A 325 -2.90 -35.46 1.46
C ARG A 325 -2.24 -35.40 2.84
N ARG A 326 -1.12 -34.68 2.96
CA ARG A 326 -0.29 -34.68 4.17
C ARG A 326 -0.79 -33.74 5.25
N PHE A 327 -1.37 -32.60 4.86
CA PHE A 327 -1.80 -31.56 5.80
C PHE A 327 -3.31 -31.37 5.83
N SER A 328 -4.07 -32.13 5.04
CA SER A 328 -5.52 -31.94 4.88
C SER A 328 -5.90 -30.51 4.47
N LEU A 329 -4.98 -29.82 3.79
CA LEU A 329 -5.17 -28.43 3.40
C LEU A 329 -6.11 -28.40 2.18
N PRO A 330 -7.26 -27.70 2.20
CA PRO A 330 -8.20 -27.68 1.10
C PRO A 330 -7.75 -26.74 -0.02
N ILE A 331 -6.49 -26.87 -0.46
CA ILE A 331 -5.86 -26.02 -1.45
C ILE A 331 -6.02 -26.58 -2.86
N SER A 332 -6.32 -25.72 -3.81
CA SER A 332 -6.34 -26.05 -5.25
C SER A 332 -5.75 -24.90 -6.06
N TYR A 333 -5.49 -25.18 -7.34
CA TYR A 333 -5.12 -24.17 -8.32
C TYR A 333 -6.18 -24.10 -9.41
N GLU A 334 -6.58 -22.89 -9.80
CA GLU A 334 -7.45 -22.65 -10.94
C GLU A 334 -6.73 -21.77 -11.97
N GLN A 335 -6.68 -22.23 -13.21
CA GLN A 335 -6.28 -21.39 -14.32
C GLN A 335 -7.38 -20.38 -14.63
N ILE A 336 -7.00 -19.16 -14.98
CA ILE A 336 -7.88 -18.22 -15.66
C ILE A 336 -7.26 -17.71 -16.95
N VAL A 337 -8.04 -17.78 -18.03
CA VAL A 337 -7.64 -17.32 -19.35
C VAL A 337 -8.36 -16.01 -19.62
N VAL A 338 -7.60 -15.00 -20.02
CA VAL A 338 -8.08 -13.70 -20.44
C VAL A 338 -7.78 -13.57 -21.92
N GLY A 339 -8.85 -13.44 -22.72
CA GLY A 339 -8.80 -13.37 -24.18
C GLY A 339 -8.31 -12.03 -24.71
#